data_AF-A0A261BUN8-F1
#
_entry.id   AF-A0A261BUN8-F1
#
_cell.length_a   1.000
_cell.length_b   1.000
_cell.length_c   1.000
_cell.angle_alpha   90.00
_cell.angle_beta   90.00
_cell.angle_gamma   90.00
#
_symmetry.space_group_name_H-M   'P 1'
#
loop_
_entity.id
_entity.type
_entity.pdbx_description
1 polymer ?
#
loop_
_entity_poly.entity_id
_entity_poly.type
_entity_poly.pdbx_seq_one_letter_code
_entity_poly.pdbx_strand_id
1 'polypeptide(L)'
;MPSISFPVLLLLMLSLLNQRSWAQNTVVGPFLTSDTARCYSCMSKLYEAVWPSLSHIYKKPRNFTDDCDDERIAEGRVPIVHCPTICVSLFEQPNIAGVRIKGYIRGCMSDVLIRDSPDDSTIDVCTCYADHCNGNSASPTSSLSIVFLMVVSWLLLG
;
A
#
# COMPACT_ATOMS: atom_id res chain seq x y z
N MET A 1 21.75 -40.21 21.79
CA MET A 1 21.42 -39.23 20.74
C MET A 1 19.91 -39.29 20.54
N PRO A 2 19.12 -38.27 20.90
CA PRO A 2 17.68 -38.36 20.85
C PRO A 2 17.19 -38.16 19.41
N SER A 3 16.59 -39.20 18.84
CA SER A 3 15.84 -39.16 17.59
C SER A 3 14.48 -38.51 17.85
N ILE A 4 14.28 -37.30 17.33
CA ILE A 4 13.01 -36.59 17.39
C ILE A 4 11.98 -37.37 16.56
N SER A 5 10.88 -37.80 17.17
CA SER A 5 9.86 -38.61 16.52
C SER A 5 9.02 -37.78 15.53
N PHE A 6 8.54 -38.42 14.46
CA PHE A 6 7.69 -37.83 13.41
C PHE A 6 6.56 -36.90 13.91
N PRO A 7 5.82 -37.21 15.00
CA PRO A 7 4.80 -36.28 15.52
C PRO A 7 5.39 -35.00 16.13
N VAL A 8 6.60 -35.05 16.69
CA VAL A 8 7.30 -33.87 17.25
C VAL A 8 7.81 -32.98 16.12
N LEU A 9 8.31 -33.55 15.02
CA LEU A 9 8.70 -32.79 13.84
C LEU A 9 7.48 -32.17 13.14
N LEU A 10 6.36 -32.88 13.05
CA LEU A 10 5.11 -32.35 12.50
C LEU A 10 4.50 -31.25 13.39
N LEU A 11 4.54 -31.40 14.71
CA LEU A 11 4.15 -30.35 15.67
C LEU A 11 5.09 -29.14 15.61
N LEU A 12 6.40 -29.35 15.39
CA LEU A 12 7.36 -28.27 15.14
C LEU A 12 7.07 -27.55 13.81
N MET A 13 6.72 -28.27 12.75
CA MET A 13 6.37 -27.66 11.46
C MET A 13 5.00 -26.96 11.51
N LEU A 14 4.00 -27.52 12.21
CA LEU A 14 2.70 -26.87 12.47
C LEU A 14 2.84 -25.65 13.39
N SER A 15 3.74 -25.71 14.38
CA SER A 15 4.06 -24.53 15.19
C SER A 15 4.88 -23.51 14.40
N LEU A 16 5.70 -23.88 13.42
CA LEU A 16 6.37 -22.95 12.49
C LEU A 16 5.42 -22.36 11.43
N LEU A 17 4.40 -23.10 10.97
CA LEU A 17 3.28 -22.57 10.18
C LEU A 17 2.38 -21.65 11.02
N ASN A 18 2.23 -21.92 12.31
CA ASN A 18 1.55 -21.05 13.28
C ASN A 18 2.48 -19.94 13.86
N GLN A 19 3.76 -19.95 13.50
CA GLN A 19 4.77 -18.96 13.88
C GLN A 19 5.30 -18.18 12.67
N ARG A 20 4.57 -18.16 11.55
CA ARG A 20 4.60 -16.98 10.70
C ARG A 20 3.88 -15.84 11.42
N SER A 21 4.61 -15.29 12.40
CA SER A 21 4.65 -13.86 12.72
C SER A 21 3.28 -13.20 12.61
N TRP A 22 2.50 -13.21 13.68
CA TRP A 22 2.51 -12.06 14.60
C TRP A 22 2.69 -10.76 13.81
N ALA A 23 1.57 -10.05 13.66
CA ALA A 23 1.39 -8.77 12.98
C ALA A 23 1.13 -8.80 11.45
N GLN A 24 -0.02 -9.36 11.00
CA GLN A 24 -0.98 -8.41 10.39
C GLN A 24 -1.11 -7.37 11.48
N ASN A 25 -0.64 -6.14 11.29
CA ASN A 25 -0.60 -5.17 12.38
C ASN A 25 -1.98 -5.16 13.05
N THR A 26 -2.15 -5.94 14.12
CA THR A 26 -3.35 -6.02 14.91
C THR A 26 -3.18 -4.79 15.74
N VAL A 27 -3.46 -3.64 15.15
CA VAL A 27 -3.78 -2.49 15.96
C VAL A 27 -5.23 -2.70 16.41
N VAL A 28 -5.45 -3.75 17.21
CA VAL A 28 -6.08 -3.53 18.52
C VAL A 28 -4.93 -3.08 19.45
N GLY A 29 -4.14 -2.10 18.98
CA GLY A 29 -3.67 -1.09 19.89
C GLY A 29 -4.92 -0.44 20.44
N PRO A 30 -4.86 0.13 21.64
CA PRO A 30 -5.97 0.93 22.10
C PRO A 30 -6.27 1.92 20.98
N PHE A 31 -7.55 2.21 20.79
CA PHE A 31 -8.02 3.40 20.12
C PHE A 31 -7.26 4.60 20.72
N LEU A 32 -6.05 4.82 20.22
CA LEU A 32 -5.16 5.92 20.53
C LEU A 32 -5.14 6.67 19.22
N THR A 33 -6.18 7.47 19.07
CA THR A 33 -6.12 8.79 18.45
C THR A 33 -4.67 9.24 18.27
N SER A 34 -4.11 9.01 17.08
CA SER A 34 -2.95 9.79 16.66
C SER A 34 -3.48 11.21 16.50
N ASP A 35 -3.08 12.13 17.37
CA ASP A 35 -3.57 13.50 17.31
C ASP A 35 -3.25 14.16 15.96
N THR A 36 -2.27 13.67 15.18
CA THR A 36 -2.20 13.80 13.70
C THR A 36 -1.15 12.83 13.12
N ALA A 37 -1.47 12.11 12.04
CA ALA A 37 -0.51 11.33 11.24
C ALA A 37 0.21 12.21 10.21
N ARG A 38 1.52 12.00 9.97
CA ARG A 38 2.29 12.74 8.95
C ARG A 38 2.28 11.97 7.63
N CYS A 39 1.62 12.52 6.61
CA CYS A 39 1.46 11.87 5.32
C CYS A 39 2.07 12.70 4.20
N TYR A 40 2.59 12.05 3.16
CA TYR A 40 2.97 12.76 1.94
C TYR A 40 1.73 13.30 1.23
N SER A 41 1.81 14.52 0.70
CA SER A 41 0.75 15.14 -0.09
C SER A 41 1.27 15.57 -1.46
N CYS A 42 1.08 14.71 -2.45
CA CYS A 42 1.45 15.01 -3.83
C CYS A 42 0.49 14.40 -4.82
N MET A 43 0.61 14.87 -6.06
CA MET A 43 0.00 14.26 -7.22
C MET A 43 1.03 14.25 -8.35
N SER A 44 0.98 13.26 -9.23
CA SER A 44 1.84 13.24 -10.41
C SER A 44 1.68 14.50 -11.23
N LYS A 45 2.78 14.95 -11.86
CA LYS A 45 2.79 16.18 -12.65
C LYS A 45 1.81 16.17 -13.83
N LEU A 46 1.50 15.00 -14.38
CA LEU A 46 0.51 14.84 -15.44
C LEU A 46 -0.87 15.42 -15.09
N TYR A 47 -1.25 15.36 -13.81
CA TYR A 47 -2.55 15.85 -13.33
C TYR A 47 -2.61 17.38 -13.24
N GLU A 48 -1.45 18.05 -13.22
CA GLU A 48 -1.37 19.52 -13.23
C GLU A 48 -2.00 20.09 -14.50
N ALA A 49 -1.71 19.48 -15.65
CA ALA A 49 -2.18 19.94 -16.96
C ALA A 49 -3.71 19.84 -17.11
N VAL A 50 -4.33 18.85 -16.44
CA VAL A 50 -5.78 18.59 -16.50
C VAL A 50 -6.51 19.00 -15.21
N TRP A 51 -5.81 19.69 -14.30
CA TRP A 51 -6.35 20.08 -13.00
C TRP A 51 -7.70 20.81 -13.05
N PRO A 52 -7.94 21.78 -13.98
CA PRO A 52 -9.24 22.46 -14.06
C PRO A 52 -10.43 21.51 -14.28
N SER A 53 -10.19 20.36 -14.91
CA SER A 53 -11.21 19.34 -15.15
C SER A 53 -11.33 18.35 -13.99
N LEU A 54 -10.33 18.24 -13.12
CA LEU A 54 -10.30 17.27 -12.01
C LEU A 54 -10.58 17.89 -10.65
N SER A 55 -10.56 19.22 -10.54
CA SER A 55 -10.75 19.94 -9.27
C SER A 55 -12.12 19.75 -8.62
N HIS A 56 -13.08 19.16 -9.34
CA HIS A 56 -14.41 18.81 -8.81
C HIS A 56 -14.47 17.40 -8.21
N ILE A 57 -13.42 16.59 -8.40
CA ILE A 57 -13.34 15.18 -7.98
C ILE A 57 -12.28 15.03 -6.88
N TYR A 58 -11.11 15.63 -7.07
CA TYR A 58 -10.00 15.56 -6.12
C TYR A 58 -9.73 16.92 -5.48
N LYS A 59 -9.19 16.90 -4.27
CA LYS A 59 -8.64 18.09 -3.62
C LYS A 59 -7.22 18.36 -4.13
N LYS A 60 -6.87 19.63 -4.29
CA LYS A 60 -5.55 20.02 -4.79
C LYS A 60 -4.44 19.50 -3.84
N PRO A 61 -3.41 18.80 -4.35
CA PRO A 61 -2.27 18.37 -3.53
C PRO A 61 -1.45 19.57 -3.06
N ARG A 62 -0.53 19.35 -2.12
CA ARG A 62 0.47 20.37 -1.77
C ARG A 62 1.45 20.64 -2.90
N ASN A 63 1.78 19.64 -3.71
CA ASN A 63 2.65 19.80 -4.86
C ASN A 63 2.31 18.81 -5.98
N PHE A 64 2.42 19.26 -7.23
CA PHE A 64 2.45 18.40 -8.41
C PHE A 64 3.92 18.13 -8.76
N THR A 65 4.34 16.87 -8.73
CA THR A 65 5.76 16.52 -8.96
C THR A 65 5.90 15.11 -9.52
N ASP A 66 6.94 14.92 -10.33
CA ASP A 66 7.34 13.61 -10.86
C ASP A 66 7.88 12.70 -9.74
N ASP A 67 8.40 13.26 -8.64
CA ASP A 67 8.81 12.48 -7.45
C ASP A 67 7.63 11.73 -6.79
N CYS A 68 6.38 12.10 -7.09
CA CYS A 68 5.21 11.43 -6.56
C CYS A 68 5.01 10.02 -7.13
N ASP A 69 5.59 9.78 -8.30
CA ASP A 69 5.48 8.53 -9.07
C ASP A 69 6.43 7.43 -8.58
N ASP A 70 7.39 7.79 -7.73
CA ASP A 70 8.35 6.85 -7.16
C ASP A 70 7.67 5.82 -6.25
N GLU A 71 7.98 4.54 -6.43
CA GLU A 71 7.49 3.48 -5.53
C GLU A 71 7.91 3.69 -4.08
N ARG A 72 9.05 4.36 -3.87
CA ARG A 72 9.58 4.72 -2.55
C ARG A 72 10.07 6.15 -2.53
N ILE A 73 9.27 7.03 -1.93
CA ILE A 73 9.59 8.45 -1.80
C ILE A 73 10.68 8.65 -0.74
N ALA A 74 11.76 9.33 -1.12
CA ALA A 74 12.76 9.76 -0.15
C ALA A 74 12.28 10.99 0.63
N GLU A 75 12.68 11.07 1.90
CA GLU A 75 12.32 12.16 2.80
C GLU A 75 12.76 13.51 2.21
N GLY A 76 11.88 14.52 2.30
CA GLY A 76 12.15 15.87 1.78
C GLY A 76 11.88 16.10 0.29
N ARG A 77 11.64 15.07 -0.52
CA ARG A 77 11.30 15.27 -1.96
C ARG A 77 9.85 15.69 -2.19
N VAL A 78 8.97 15.28 -1.31
CA VAL A 78 7.53 15.56 -1.38
C VAL A 78 7.08 16.23 -0.08
N PRO A 79 6.22 17.27 -0.13
CA PRO A 79 5.70 17.90 1.07
C PRO A 79 4.85 16.96 1.93
N ILE A 80 4.93 17.17 3.24
CA ILE A 80 4.21 16.41 4.25
C ILE A 80 3.07 17.27 4.81
N VAL A 81 1.94 16.61 5.12
CA VAL A 81 0.79 17.19 5.80
C VAL A 81 0.46 16.40 7.05
N HIS A 82 -0.16 17.08 8.01
CA HIS A 82 -0.65 16.47 9.25
C HIS A 82 -2.14 16.12 9.06
N CYS A 83 -2.45 14.83 9.02
CA CYS A 83 -3.78 14.29 8.83
C CYS A 83 -4.39 13.91 10.19
N PRO A 84 -5.60 14.36 10.53
CA PRO A 84 -6.31 13.86 11.72
C PRO A 84 -6.77 12.39 11.58
N THR A 85 -6.69 11.84 10.37
CA THR A 85 -7.11 10.48 10.02
C THR A 85 -5.92 9.64 9.53
N ILE A 86 -6.03 9.03 8.35
CA ILE A 86 -5.07 8.05 7.83
C ILE A 86 -4.42 8.55 6.54
N CYS A 87 -3.22 8.05 6.26
CA CYS A 87 -2.55 8.32 5.00
C CYS A 87 -3.11 7.42 3.90
N VAL A 88 -3.20 7.97 2.68
CA VAL A 88 -3.64 7.24 1.50
C VAL A 88 -2.70 7.46 0.33
N SER A 89 -2.60 6.43 -0.51
CA SER A 89 -1.99 6.47 -1.84
C SER A 89 -2.96 5.83 -2.81
N LEU A 90 -3.44 6.61 -3.76
CA LEU A 90 -4.23 6.15 -4.88
C LEU A 90 -3.35 6.07 -6.11
N PHE A 91 -3.60 5.07 -6.93
CA PHE A 91 -3.12 5.10 -8.29
C PHE A 91 -4.20 4.60 -9.23
N GLU A 92 -4.33 5.29 -10.35
CA GLU A 92 -5.22 4.87 -11.43
C GLU A 92 -4.36 4.42 -12.62
N GLN A 93 -4.91 3.53 -13.42
CA GLN A 93 -4.34 3.11 -14.70
C GLN A 93 -5.27 3.55 -15.84
N PRO A 94 -5.52 4.87 -16.03
CA PRO A 94 -6.34 5.32 -17.13
C PRO A 94 -5.65 4.98 -18.47
N ASN A 95 -6.44 4.43 -19.40
CA ASN A 95 -6.02 4.27 -20.79
C ASN A 95 -6.28 5.60 -21.52
N ILE A 96 -5.25 6.43 -21.69
CA ILE A 96 -5.36 7.69 -22.44
C ILE A 96 -4.76 7.44 -23.83
N ALA A 97 -5.59 7.51 -24.88
CA ALA A 97 -5.17 7.29 -26.27
C ALA A 97 -4.43 5.95 -26.52
N GLY A 98 -4.77 4.90 -25.76
CA GLY A 98 -4.10 3.59 -25.82
C GLY A 98 -2.83 3.46 -24.97
N VAL A 99 -2.41 4.54 -24.30
CA VAL A 99 -1.28 4.56 -23.38
C VAL A 99 -1.80 4.47 -21.94
N ARG A 100 -1.34 3.47 -21.20
CA ARG A 100 -1.60 3.35 -19.75
C ARG A 100 -0.62 4.25 -19.01
N ILE A 101 -1.13 5.34 -18.47
CA ILE A 101 -0.30 6.24 -17.66
C ILE A 101 -0.65 6.00 -16.20
N LYS A 102 0.30 5.46 -15.44
CA LYS A 102 0.14 5.26 -14.00
C LYS A 102 0.34 6.60 -13.32
N GLY A 103 -0.74 7.16 -12.76
CA GLY A 103 -0.69 8.37 -11.96
C GLY A 103 -0.82 8.03 -10.48
N TYR A 104 -0.09 8.75 -9.63
CA TYR A 104 -0.10 8.63 -8.18
C TYR A 104 -0.72 9.88 -7.54
N ILE A 105 -1.57 9.64 -6.55
CA ILE A 105 -2.18 10.66 -5.70
C ILE A 105 -1.95 10.24 -4.25
N ARG A 106 -1.28 11.07 -3.46
CA ARG A 106 -0.94 10.77 -2.06
C ARG A 106 -1.47 11.88 -1.16
N GLY A 107 -2.08 11.53 -0.03
CA GLY A 107 -2.63 12.52 0.89
C GLY A 107 -3.32 11.92 2.11
N CYS A 108 -4.24 12.67 2.70
CA CYS A 108 -5.11 12.22 3.78
C CYS A 108 -6.38 11.55 3.21
N MET A 109 -6.89 10.50 3.86
CA MET A 109 -8.15 9.84 3.43
C MET A 109 -9.33 10.81 3.31
N SER A 110 -9.49 11.70 4.30
CA SER A 110 -10.59 12.67 4.37
C SER A 110 -10.57 13.73 3.25
N ASP A 111 -9.54 13.73 2.42
CA ASP A 111 -9.27 14.77 1.42
C ASP A 111 -9.22 14.23 -0.03
N VAL A 112 -9.31 12.92 -0.25
CA VAL A 112 -9.05 12.34 -1.57
C VAL A 112 -10.32 12.02 -2.38
N LEU A 113 -11.46 11.75 -1.75
CA LEU A 113 -12.72 11.50 -2.46
C LEU A 113 -13.76 12.54 -2.07
N ILE A 114 -14.04 13.50 -2.97
CA ILE A 114 -15.07 14.53 -2.79
C ILE A 114 -16.48 13.97 -3.08
N ARG A 115 -16.58 12.87 -3.83
CA ARG A 115 -17.82 12.19 -4.20
C ARG A 115 -17.61 10.68 -4.37
N ASP A 116 -18.58 9.91 -3.92
CA ASP A 116 -18.88 8.54 -4.33
C ASP A 116 -19.11 8.52 -5.85
N SER A 117 -18.11 8.06 -6.62
CA SER A 117 -18.22 7.93 -8.08
C SER A 117 -19.03 6.67 -8.44
N PRO A 118 -20.13 6.79 -9.22
CA PRO A 118 -21.01 5.65 -9.53
C PRO A 118 -20.60 4.80 -10.76
N ASP A 119 -19.40 4.96 -11.32
CA ASP A 119 -19.04 4.31 -12.58
C ASP A 119 -17.86 3.34 -12.41
N ASP A 120 -18.03 2.12 -12.93
CA ASP A 120 -17.16 0.93 -12.93
C ASP A 120 -15.70 1.20 -13.36
N SER A 121 -14.96 1.92 -12.53
CA SER A 121 -13.55 2.22 -12.69
C SER A 121 -12.81 1.74 -11.43
N THR A 122 -12.00 0.69 -11.60
CA THR A 122 -11.23 0.11 -10.51
C THR A 122 -10.06 1.02 -10.15
N ILE A 123 -10.27 1.90 -9.16
CA ILE A 123 -9.21 2.70 -8.55
C ILE A 123 -8.60 1.89 -7.41
N ASP A 124 -7.29 1.68 -7.42
CA ASP A 124 -6.60 0.99 -6.34
C ASP A 124 -6.22 1.99 -5.24
N VAL A 125 -6.72 1.74 -4.03
CA VAL A 125 -6.58 2.61 -2.86
C VAL A 125 -5.78 1.87 -1.78
N CYS A 126 -4.55 2.30 -1.57
CA CYS A 126 -3.73 1.84 -0.45
C CYS A 126 -3.91 2.78 0.75
N THR A 127 -4.33 2.24 1.90
CA THR A 127 -4.52 3.00 3.15
C THR A 127 -3.59 2.49 4.25
N CYS A 128 -3.08 3.39 5.10
CA CYS A 128 -2.17 3.04 6.19
C CYS A 128 -2.17 4.09 7.32
N TYR A 129 -1.79 3.67 8.53
CA TYR A 129 -1.95 4.43 9.78
C TYR A 129 -0.63 5.00 10.36
N ALA A 130 0.50 4.87 9.67
CA ALA A 130 1.81 5.28 10.17
C ALA A 130 2.35 6.52 9.45
N ASP A 131 3.30 7.21 10.07
CA ASP A 131 3.99 8.34 9.43
C ASP A 131 4.68 7.91 8.14
N HIS A 132 4.48 8.68 7.07
CA HIS A 132 5.07 8.51 5.73
C HIS A 132 4.76 7.16 5.05
N CYS A 133 3.80 6.40 5.57
CA CYS A 133 3.49 5.06 5.07
C CYS A 133 2.95 5.08 3.63
N ASN A 134 2.29 6.17 3.23
CA ASN A 134 1.83 6.37 1.87
C ASN A 134 2.95 6.72 0.89
N GLY A 135 4.22 6.73 1.32
CA GLY A 135 5.41 6.89 0.48
C GLY A 135 5.91 5.58 -0.15
N ASN A 136 5.41 4.43 0.32
CA ASN A 136 5.82 3.10 -0.17
C ASN A 136 4.65 2.40 -0.86
N SER A 137 4.66 2.40 -2.19
CA SER A 137 3.58 1.87 -3.03
C SER A 137 3.76 0.41 -3.41
N ALA A 138 4.77 -0.28 -2.85
CA ALA A 138 4.92 -1.70 -3.04
C ALA A 138 3.67 -2.40 -2.50
N SER A 139 2.78 -2.79 -3.42
CA SER A 139 1.74 -3.77 -3.14
C SER A 139 2.43 -5.01 -2.55
N PRO A 140 1.80 -5.73 -1.61
CA PRO A 140 2.35 -6.98 -1.15
C PRO A 140 2.42 -7.88 -2.38
N THR A 141 3.62 -8.03 -2.95
CA THR A 141 3.90 -8.98 -4.00
C THR A 141 3.44 -10.31 -3.44
N SER A 142 2.31 -10.80 -3.94
CA SER A 142 1.78 -12.12 -3.63
C SER A 142 2.93 -13.07 -3.91
N SER A 143 3.58 -13.48 -2.82
CA SER A 143 4.81 -14.23 -2.88
C SER A 143 4.39 -15.55 -3.50
N LEU A 144 4.63 -15.73 -4.80
CA LEU A 144 4.49 -17.01 -5.48
C LEU A 144 5.18 -18.02 -4.58
N SER A 145 4.35 -18.85 -3.96
CA SER A 145 4.64 -19.42 -2.66
C SER A 145 5.90 -20.27 -2.79
N ILE A 146 7.02 -19.75 -2.29
CA ILE A 146 8.30 -20.47 -2.22
C ILE A 146 8.07 -21.81 -1.50
N VAL A 147 7.09 -21.85 -0.58
CA VAL A 147 6.62 -23.08 0.08
C VAL A 147 6.08 -24.09 -0.93
N PHE A 148 5.27 -23.68 -1.91
CA PHE A 148 4.74 -24.56 -2.95
C PHE A 148 5.85 -25.08 -3.87
N LEU A 149 6.82 -24.24 -4.22
CA LEU A 149 8.00 -24.66 -5.00
C LEU A 149 8.90 -25.63 -4.23
N MET A 150 9.10 -25.41 -2.94
CA MET A 150 9.87 -26.31 -2.09
C MET A 150 9.15 -27.65 -1.89
N VAL A 151 7.83 -27.65 -1.69
CA VAL A 151 7.02 -28.88 -1.55
C VAL A 151 6.98 -29.68 -2.86
N VAL A 152 6.78 -29.02 -4.01
CA VAL A 152 6.76 -29.68 -5.32
C VAL A 152 8.15 -30.23 -5.66
N SER A 153 9.23 -29.50 -5.37
CA SER A 153 10.58 -29.99 -5.58
C SER A 153 10.89 -31.22 -4.74
N TRP A 154 10.42 -31.29 -3.49
CA TRP A 154 10.59 -32.47 -2.63
C TRP A 154 9.73 -33.66 -3.07
N LEU A 155 8.53 -33.43 -3.60
CA LEU A 155 7.68 -34.51 -4.16
C LEU A 155 8.21 -35.08 -5.49
N LEU A 156 8.96 -34.29 -6.28
CA LEU A 156 9.49 -34.73 -7.57
C LEU A 156 10.89 -35.37 -7.48
N LEU A 157 11.62 -35.14 -6.38
CA LEU A 157 12.96 -35.68 -6.13
C LEU A 157 12.99 -36.76 -5.03
N GLY A 158 11.83 -37.10 -4.46
CA GLY A 158 11.64 -38.10 -3.40
C GLY A 158 10.91 -39.34 -3.87
#